data_AF-A0AAW7JSD2-F1
#
_entry.id   AF-A0AAW7JSD2-F1
#
_cell.length_a   1.000
_cell.length_b   1.000
_cell.length_c   1.000
_cell.angle_alpha   90.00
_cell.angle_beta   90.00
_cell.angle_gamma   90.00
#
_symmetry.space_group_name_H-M   'P 1'
#
loop_
_entity.id
_entity.type
_entity.pdbx_description
1 polymer ?
#
loop_
_entity_poly.entity_id
_entity_poly.type
_entity_poly.pdbx_seq_one_letter_code
_entity_poly.pdbx_strand_id
1 'polypeptide(L)'
;MGELSEDLERCLCDCDCDAERTAKAKCSCEEGRVRETKRVLLGERQRLLDEMHASQKGIDAIDHMLHRVSCECAPRRPWGKAAEGEDGSRE
;
A
#
# COMPACT_ATOMS: atom_id res chain seq x y z
N MET A 1 -28.00 6.15 -19.85
CA MET A 1 -27.39 5.39 -18.74
C MET A 1 -26.34 4.40 -19.22
N GLY A 2 -26.29 4.01 -20.52
CA GLY A 2 -25.30 3.05 -21.05
C GLY A 2 -23.83 3.41 -20.82
N GLU A 3 -23.45 4.67 -21.03
CA GLU A 3 -22.06 5.13 -20.80
C GLU A 3 -21.62 4.91 -19.34
N LEU A 4 -22.50 5.22 -18.37
CA LEU A 4 -22.17 5.05 -16.95
C LEU A 4 -22.02 3.57 -16.54
N SER A 5 -22.86 2.68 -17.09
CA SER A 5 -22.76 1.24 -16.81
C SER A 5 -21.50 0.62 -17.43
N GLU A 6 -21.07 1.10 -18.59
CA GLU A 6 -19.81 0.67 -19.23
C GLU A 6 -18.59 1.21 -18.48
N ASP A 7 -18.63 2.47 -18.04
CA ASP A 7 -17.59 3.08 -17.19
C ASP A 7 -17.45 2.33 -15.86
N LEU A 8 -18.57 1.92 -15.27
CA LEU A 8 -18.60 1.13 -14.04
C LEU A 8 -17.97 -0.25 -14.24
N GLU A 9 -18.34 -0.96 -15.30
CA GLU A 9 -17.78 -2.27 -15.61
C GLU A 9 -16.27 -2.18 -15.82
N ARG A 10 -15.81 -1.22 -16.62
CA ARG A 10 -14.37 -1.00 -16.84
C ARG A 10 -13.64 -0.68 -15.55
N CYS A 11 -14.18 0.22 -14.73
CA CYS A 11 -13.59 0.57 -13.43
C CYS A 11 -13.45 -0.65 -12.50
N LEU A 12 -14.48 -1.50 -12.44
CA LEU A 12 -14.47 -2.69 -11.59
C LEU A 12 -13.48 -3.74 -12.12
N CYS A 13 -13.41 -3.94 -13.44
CA CYS A 13 -12.41 -4.79 -14.07
C CYS A 13 -10.97 -4.29 -13.81
N ASP A 14 -10.72 -2.99 -13.95
CA ASP A 14 -9.40 -2.38 -13.70
C ASP A 14 -8.96 -2.52 -12.22
N CYS A 15 -9.91 -2.73 -11.31
CA CYS A 15 -9.68 -2.97 -9.89
C CYS A 15 -9.60 -4.46 -9.53
N ASP A 16 -9.50 -5.35 -10.53
CA ASP A 16 -9.55 -6.80 -10.37
C ASP A 16 -10.77 -7.28 -9.55
N CYS A 17 -11.92 -6.60 -9.72
CA CYS A 17 -13.16 -7.03 -9.10
C CYS A 17 -13.63 -8.34 -9.73
N ASP A 18 -14.24 -9.19 -8.90
CA ASP A 18 -14.85 -10.42 -9.34
C ASP A 18 -15.87 -10.19 -10.49
N ALA A 19 -15.83 -11.08 -11.49
CA ALA A 19 -16.64 -10.94 -12.69
C ALA A 19 -18.15 -11.01 -12.40
N GLU A 20 -18.58 -11.84 -11.44
CA GLU A 20 -19.99 -11.95 -11.05
C GLU A 20 -20.47 -10.67 -10.35
N ARG A 21 -19.65 -10.13 -9.43
CA ARG A 21 -19.93 -8.85 -8.77
C ARG A 21 -20.00 -7.69 -9.76
N THR A 22 -19.09 -7.66 -10.72
CA THR A 22 -19.03 -6.64 -11.77
C THR A 22 -20.28 -6.68 -12.64
N ALA A 23 -20.67 -7.85 -13.12
CA ALA A 23 -21.90 -8.04 -13.90
C ALA A 23 -23.15 -7.61 -13.11
N LYS A 24 -23.23 -7.97 -11.82
CA LYS A 24 -24.35 -7.59 -10.95
C LYS A 24 -24.43 -6.08 -10.72
N ALA A 25 -23.28 -5.41 -10.56
CA ALA A 25 -23.21 -3.96 -10.36
C ALA A 25 -23.59 -3.20 -11.64
N LYS A 26 -23.14 -3.69 -12.80
CA LYS A 26 -23.53 -3.18 -14.13
C LYS A 26 -25.04 -3.28 -14.35
N CYS A 27 -25.61 -4.47 -14.15
CA CYS A 27 -27.05 -4.69 -14.25
C CYS A 27 -27.86 -3.78 -13.30
N SER A 28 -27.41 -3.66 -12.05
CA SER A 28 -28.04 -2.74 -11.08
C SER A 28 -27.94 -1.27 -11.52
N CYS A 29 -26.86 -0.88 -12.19
CA CYS A 29 -26.68 0.46 -12.73
C CYS A 29 -27.63 0.72 -13.91
N GLU A 30 -27.74 -0.22 -14.85
CA GLU A 30 -28.64 -0.15 -16.00
C GLU A 30 -30.12 -0.04 -15.57
N GLU A 31 -30.50 -0.75 -14.51
CA GLU A 31 -31.84 -0.71 -13.90
C GLU A 31 -32.09 0.54 -13.03
N GLY A 32 -31.11 1.45 -12.91
CA GLY A 32 -31.25 2.68 -12.11
C GLY A 32 -31.22 2.46 -10.59
N ARG A 33 -30.77 1.30 -10.11
CA ARG A 33 -30.63 0.97 -8.68
C ARG A 33 -29.38 1.61 -8.07
N VAL A 34 -29.31 2.94 -8.08
CA VAL A 34 -28.13 3.74 -7.68
C VAL A 34 -27.56 3.37 -6.31
N ARG A 35 -28.42 3.08 -5.32
CA ARG A 35 -27.96 2.69 -3.96
C ARG A 35 -27.20 1.38 -3.96
N GLU A 36 -27.62 0.42 -4.77
CA GLU A 36 -26.96 -0.89 -4.87
C GLU A 36 -25.64 -0.77 -5.62
N THR A 37 -25.63 -0.06 -6.74
CA THR A 37 -24.42 0.23 -7.50
C THR A 37 -23.37 0.94 -6.62
N LYS A 38 -23.78 1.96 -5.86
CA LYS A 38 -22.90 2.68 -4.92
C LYS A 38 -22.36 1.76 -3.81
N ARG A 39 -23.19 0.84 -3.31
CA ARG A 39 -22.78 -0.12 -2.28
C ARG A 39 -21.64 -1.00 -2.78
N VAL A 40 -21.72 -1.50 -4.01
CA VAL A 40 -20.64 -2.31 -4.61
C VAL A 40 -19.35 -1.49 -4.70
N LEU A 41 -19.40 -0.28 -5.27
CA LEU A 41 -18.20 0.58 -5.40
C LEU A 41 -17.55 0.91 -4.06
N LEU A 42 -18.34 1.21 -3.02
CA LEU A 42 -17.81 1.47 -1.69
C LEU A 42 -17.19 0.21 -1.04
N GLY A 43 -17.78 -0.97 -1.29
CA GLY A 43 -17.24 -2.23 -0.83
C GLY A 43 -15.88 -2.54 -1.46
N GLU A 44 -15.77 -2.38 -2.78
CA GLU A 44 -14.51 -2.61 -3.50
C GLU A 44 -13.44 -1.57 -3.11
N ARG A 45 -13.83 -0.31 -2.91
CA ARG A 45 -12.92 0.70 -2.35
C ARG A 45 -12.36 0.27 -0.99
N GLN A 46 -13.20 -0.26 -0.11
CA GLN A 46 -12.74 -0.72 1.21
C GLN A 46 -11.80 -1.92 1.08
N ARG A 47 -12.11 -2.90 0.24
CA ARG A 47 -11.25 -4.05 -0.06
C ARG A 47 -9.84 -3.59 -0.48
N LEU A 48 -9.76 -2.66 -1.45
CA LEU A 48 -8.49 -2.15 -1.93
C LEU A 48 -7.69 -1.42 -0.84
N LEU A 49 -8.35 -0.65 0.02
CA LEU A 49 -7.69 -0.01 1.16
C LEU A 49 -7.16 -1.04 2.15
N ASP A 50 -7.90 -2.11 2.42
CA ASP A 50 -7.48 -3.17 3.33
C ASP A 50 -6.26 -3.93 2.76
N GLU A 51 -6.25 -4.24 1.46
CA GLU A 51 -5.11 -4.86 0.76
C GLU A 51 -3.86 -3.96 0.77
N MET A 52 -4.04 -2.66 0.53
CA MET A 52 -2.96 -1.67 0.63
C MET A 52 -2.39 -1.60 2.04
N HIS A 53 -3.24 -1.53 3.07
CA HIS A 53 -2.79 -1.51 4.47
C HIS A 53 -2.08 -2.81 4.88
N ALA A 54 -2.55 -3.96 4.40
CA ALA A 54 -1.89 -5.24 4.63
C ALA A 54 -0.49 -5.28 4.01
N SER A 55 -0.37 -4.77 2.77
CA SER A 55 0.91 -4.65 2.07
C SER A 55 1.86 -3.69 2.81
N GLN A 56 1.37 -2.54 3.26
CA GLN A 56 2.14 -1.57 4.04
C GLN A 56 2.67 -2.19 5.33
N LYS A 57 1.83 -2.91 6.08
CA LYS A 57 2.25 -3.63 7.28
C LYS A 57 3.36 -4.65 7.00
N GLY A 58 3.30 -5.31 5.84
CA GLY A 58 4.37 -6.21 5.39
C GLY A 58 5.68 -5.47 5.12
N ILE A 59 5.62 -4.32 4.45
CA ILE A 59 6.77 -3.45 4.17
C ILE A 59 7.39 -2.98 5.49
N ASP A 60 6.59 -2.47 6.43
CA ASP A 60 7.08 -1.99 7.73
C ASP A 60 7.81 -3.10 8.51
N ALA A 61 7.32 -4.35 8.42
CA ALA A 61 7.96 -5.50 9.05
C ALA A 61 9.31 -5.84 8.40
N ILE A 62 9.40 -5.74 7.07
CA ILE A 62 10.66 -5.93 6.32
C ILE A 62 11.67 -4.84 6.70
N ASP A 63 11.25 -3.57 6.69
CA ASP A 63 12.11 -2.43 7.03
C ASP A 63 12.65 -2.54 8.46
N HIS A 64 11.80 -2.93 9.41
CA HIS A 64 12.24 -3.22 10.77
C HIS A 64 13.30 -4.33 10.81
N MET A 65 13.13 -5.40 10.04
CA MET A 65 14.13 -6.47 9.97
C MET A 65 15.42 -6.04 9.29
N LEU A 66 15.35 -5.26 8.21
CA LEU A 66 16.52 -4.68 7.54
C LEU A 66 17.33 -3.79 8.50
N HIS A 67 16.64 -2.96 9.27
CA HIS A 67 17.27 -2.13 10.31
C HIS A 67 17.98 -3.01 11.35
N ARG A 68 17.29 -4.01 11.90
CA ARG A 68 17.88 -4.94 12.88
C ARG A 68 19.12 -5.65 12.36
N VAL A 69 19.05 -6.22 11.17
CA VAL A 69 20.18 -6.90 10.51
C VAL A 69 21.35 -5.92 10.34
N SER A 70 21.07 -4.68 9.92
CA SER A 70 22.11 -3.65 9.77
C SER A 70 22.79 -3.32 11.10
N CYS A 71 22.05 -3.27 12.21
CA CYS A 71 22.60 -3.05 13.54
C CYS A 71 23.42 -4.25 14.05
N GLU A 72 22.98 -5.48 13.78
CA GLU A 72 23.69 -6.70 14.20
C GLU A 72 24.97 -6.94 13.39
N CYS A 73 24.97 -6.58 12.10
CA CYS A 73 26.13 -6.67 11.21
C CYS A 73 27.11 -5.48 11.33
N ALA A 74 26.74 -4.39 12.01
CA ALA A 74 27.66 -3.32 12.30
C ALA A 74 28.69 -3.80 13.35
N PRO A 75 30.00 -3.79 13.05
CA PRO A 75 30.99 -4.12 14.07
C PRO A 75 30.80 -3.16 15.23
N ARG A 76 30.66 -3.68 16.45
CA ARG A 76 30.68 -2.88 17.68
C ARG A 76 31.99 -2.09 17.68
N ARG A 77 31.95 -0.82 17.24
CA ARG A 77 33.08 0.07 17.47
C ARG A 77 33.23 0.11 19.00
N PRO A 78 34.40 -0.25 19.54
CA PRO A 78 34.63 -0.08 20.96
C PRO A 78 34.44 1.40 21.27
N TRP A 79 33.46 1.70 22.13
CA TRP A 79 33.27 3.03 22.66
C TRP A 79 34.49 3.32 23.56
N GLY A 80 35.53 3.90 22.98
CA GLY A 80 36.81 4.01 23.66
C GLY A 80 37.97 4.25 22.70
N LYS A 81 37.96 5.42 22.06
CA LYS A 81 39.15 6.26 21.90
C LYS A 81 38.66 7.61 21.38
N ALA A 82 38.49 8.54 22.32
CA ALA A 82 38.62 9.94 21.99
C ALA A 82 39.96 10.10 21.25
N ALA A 83 39.92 10.66 20.04
CA ALA A 83 41.13 11.16 19.42
C ALA A 83 41.55 12.40 20.22
N GLU A 84 42.25 12.16 21.33
CA GLU A 84 43.13 13.16 21.91
C GLU A 84 44.32 13.32 20.98
N GLY A 85 44.63 14.58 20.68
CA GLY A 85 45.97 15.02 20.32
C GLY A 85 46.33 14.95 18.84
N GLU A 86 46.18 16.07 18.15
CA GLU A 86 47.24 16.61 17.30
C GLU A 86 47.23 18.14 17.43
N ASP A 87 47.80 18.61 18.54
CA ASP A 87 48.53 19.87 18.57
C ASP A 87 49.92 19.59 17.97
N GLY A 88 50.28 20.33 16.93
CA GLY A 88 51.45 20.06 16.11
C GLY A 88 51.74 21.19 15.13
N SER A 89 52.31 22.27 15.66
CA SER A 89 52.89 23.44 14.98
C SER A 89 53.75 23.17 13.72
N ARG A 90 53.90 24.24 12.92
CA ARG A 90 54.90 24.58 11.86
C ARG A 90 54.31 24.57 10.45
N GLU A 91 54.51 25.58 9.60
CA GLU A 91 55.39 26.76 9.57
C GLU A 91 54.73 27.88 8.76
#